data_AF-A0A8T1XN01-F1
#
_entry.id   AF-A0A8T1XN01-F1
#
_cell.length_a   1.000
_cell.length_b   1.000
_cell.length_c   1.000
_cell.angle_alpha   90.00
_cell.angle_beta   90.00
_cell.angle_gamma   90.00
#
_symmetry.space_group_name_H-M   'P 1'
#
loop_
_entity.id
_entity.type
_entity.pdbx_description
1 polymer ?
#
loop_
_entity_poly.entity_id
_entity_poly.type
_entity_poly.pdbx_seq_one_letter_code
_entity_poly.pdbx_strand_id
1 'polypeptide(L)' 'MFTPQLVVQGRSQLIGNEEETLLKSISEAPRFPSPAFRATFQRPTSETLQVSLTGALRMKVDGNGMDIIVAIYDIVLE' A
#
# COMPACT_ATOMS: atom_id res chain seq x y z
N MET A 1 14.60 3.57 19.57
CA MET A 1 14.04 3.94 18.25
C MET A 1 14.89 3.20 17.23
N PHE A 2 14.33 2.24 16.48
CA PHE A 2 15.11 1.39 15.58
C PHE A 2 14.66 1.64 14.14
N THR A 3 15.52 2.24 13.34
CA THR A 3 15.38 2.40 11.90
C THR A 3 16.49 1.62 11.21
N PRO A 4 16.21 0.93 10.08
CA PRO A 4 14.97 0.92 9.32
C PRO A 4 13.88 0.02 9.93
N GLN A 5 12.62 0.40 9.73
CA GLN A 5 11.45 -0.36 10.17
C GLN A 5 10.51 -0.62 8.99
N LEU A 6 9.96 -1.83 8.94
CA LEU A 6 8.99 -2.26 7.95
C LEU A 6 7.64 -2.56 8.62
N VAL A 7 6.54 -2.23 7.92
CA VAL A 7 5.18 -2.63 8.30
C VAL A 7 4.54 -3.42 7.17
N VAL A 8 4.09 -4.63 7.47
CA VAL A 8 3.44 -5.54 6.51
C VAL A 8 1.93 -5.54 6.74
N GLN A 9 1.17 -5.27 5.66
CA GLN A 9 -0.30 -5.22 5.65
C GLN A 9 -0.91 -4.33 6.75
N GLY A 10 -0.18 -3.30 7.21
CA GLY A 10 -0.62 -2.42 8.31
C GLY A 10 -0.77 -3.11 9.67
N ARG A 11 -0.25 -4.34 9.85
CA ARG A 11 -0.47 -5.15 11.06
C ARG A 11 0.81 -5.62 11.73
N SER A 12 1.78 -6.12 10.96
CA SER A 12 3.03 -6.67 11.50
C SER A 12 4.15 -5.67 11.31
N GLN A 13 5.00 -5.50 12.33
CA GLN A 13 6.11 -4.54 12.36
C GLN A 13 7.42 -5.28 12.66
N LEU A 14 8.45 -5.03 11.85
CA LEU A 14 9.77 -5.68 11.98
C LEU A 14 10.90 -4.71 11.64
N ILE A 15 12.13 -5.10 11.98
CA ILE A 15 13.34 -4.37 11.58
C ILE A 15 13.64 -4.71 10.12
N GLY A 16 13.87 -3.69 9.29
CA GLY A 16 13.99 -3.83 7.83
C GLY A 16 15.38 -4.24 7.34
N ASN A 17 16.21 -4.87 8.16
CA ASN A 17 17.59 -5.22 7.86
C ASN A 17 17.83 -6.72 7.60
N GLU A 18 16.83 -7.58 7.84
CA GLU A 18 16.92 -9.02 7.67
C GLU A 18 15.98 -9.49 6.55
N GLU A 19 16.55 -9.83 5.39
CA GLU A 19 15.79 -10.21 4.19
C GLU A 19 14.90 -11.45 4.41
N GLU A 20 15.44 -12.50 5.01
CA GLU A 20 14.69 -13.75 5.24
C GLU A 20 13.49 -13.51 6.19
N THR A 21 13.71 -12.75 7.27
CA THR A 21 12.66 -12.34 8.20
C THR A 21 11.58 -11.51 7.50
N LEU A 22 11.98 -10.63 6.58
CA LEU A 22 11.07 -9.83 5.75
C LEU A 22 10.24 -10.69 4.81
N LEU A 23 10.86 -11.57 4.03
CA LEU A 23 10.17 -12.43 3.07
C LEU A 23 9.19 -13.37 3.80
N LYS A 24 9.62 -13.92 4.94
CA LYS A 24 8.76 -14.72 5.80
C LYS A 24 7.56 -13.92 6.29
N SER A 25 7.77 -12.72 6.81
CA SER A 25 6.70 -11.83 7.30
C SER A 25 5.68 -11.48 6.22
N ILE A 26 6.13 -11.22 4.98
CA ILE A 26 5.25 -11.00 3.83
C ILE A 26 4.45 -12.25 3.49
N SER A 27 5.11 -13.42 3.50
CA SER A 27 4.47 -14.70 3.13
C SER A 27 3.38 -15.14 4.10
N GLU A 28 3.58 -14.88 5.40
CA GLU A 28 2.70 -15.28 6.50
C GLU A 28 1.61 -14.24 6.80
N ALA A 29 1.67 -13.05 6.20
CA ALA A 29 0.70 -12.00 6.44
C ALA A 29 -0.72 -12.41 6.02
N PRO A 30 -1.76 -12.05 6.80
CA PRO A 30 -3.15 -12.28 6.41
C PRO A 30 -3.44 -11.71 5.02
N ARG A 31 -4.05 -12.53 4.16
CA ARG A 31 -4.44 -12.14 2.81
C ARG A 31 -5.90 -11.72 2.80
N PHE A 32 -6.15 -10.53 2.26
CA PHE A 32 -7.49 -10.03 2.04
C PHE A 32 -7.79 -10.04 0.54
N PRO A 33 -9.03 -10.29 0.13
CA PRO A 33 -9.41 -10.13 -1.27
C PRO A 33 -9.11 -8.70 -1.70
N SER A 34 -8.40 -8.56 -2.82
CA SER A 34 -8.08 -7.24 -3.35
C SER A 34 -9.37 -6.48 -3.66
N PRO A 35 -9.47 -5.21 -3.30
CA PRO A 35 -10.53 -4.34 -3.81
C PRO A 35 -10.59 -4.40 -5.33
N ALA A 36 -11.79 -4.51 -5.88
CA ALA A 36 -12.06 -4.37 -7.31
C ALA A 36 -12.05 -2.88 -7.70
N PHE A 37 -10.95 -2.19 -7.41
CA PHE A 37 -10.70 -0.83 -7.85
C PHE A 37 -9.69 -0.83 -9.00
N ARG A 38 -9.97 -0.03 -10.00
CA ARG A 38 -9.05 0.35 -11.06
C ARG A 38 -8.59 1.77 -10.80
N ALA A 39 -7.28 1.98 -10.71
CA ALA A 39 -6.67 3.29 -10.69
C ALA A 39 -6.17 3.67 -12.10
N THR A 40 -6.40 4.91 -12.50
CA THR A 40 -5.75 5.52 -13.67
C THR A 40 -4.99 6.75 -13.24
N PHE A 41 -3.80 6.92 -13.79
CA PHE A 41 -2.89 8.01 -13.47
C PHE A 41 -2.67 8.83 -14.73
N GLN A 42 -2.84 10.14 -14.62
CA GLN A 42 -2.57 11.09 -15.69
C GLN A 42 -1.78 12.25 -15.12
N ARG A 43 -0.86 12.80 -15.89
CA ARG A 43 -0.13 14.02 -15.55
C ARG A 43 -0.48 15.09 -16.58
N PRO A 44 -1.64 15.79 -16.45
CA PRO A 44 -2.10 16.74 -17.46
C PRO A 44 -1.15 17.93 -17.63
N THR A 45 -0.47 18.33 -16.56
CA THR A 45 0.58 19.34 -16.56
C THR A 45 1.80 18.86 -15.77
N SER A 46 2.94 19.54 -15.89
CA SER A 46 4.13 19.25 -15.07
C SER A 46 3.87 19.36 -13.56
N GLU A 47 2.84 20.09 -13.14
CA GLU A 47 2.56 20.38 -11.73
C GLU A 47 1.37 19.59 -11.17
N THR A 48 0.65 18.83 -12.00
CA THR A 48 -0.57 18.15 -11.58
C THR A 48 -0.53 16.66 -11.88
N LEU A 49 -0.80 15.85 -10.86
CA LEU A 49 -1.09 14.41 -10.99
C LEU A 49 -2.58 14.20 -10.75
N GLN A 50 -3.28 13.76 -11.78
CA GLN A 50 -4.67 13.32 -11.67
C GLN A 50 -4.71 11.81 -11.46
N VAL A 51 -5.31 11.40 -10.35
CA VAL A 51 -5.57 10.00 -10.03
C VAL A 51 -7.07 9.77 -10.02
N SER A 52 -7.55 8.81 -10.81
CA SER A 52 -8.97 8.41 -10.78
C SER A 52 -9.09 6.97 -10.35
N LEU A 53 -9.93 6.73 -9.34
CA LEU A 53 -10.21 5.41 -8.79
C LEU A 53 -11.65 5.02 -9.14
N THR A 54 -11.86 3.89 -9.80
CA THR A 54 -13.19 3.39 -10.19
C THR A 54 -13.37 1.98 -9.68
N GLY A 55 -14.46 1.70 -8.97
CA GLY A 55 -14.74 0.37 -8.43
C GLY A 55 -15.92 0.36 -7.47
N ALA A 56 -16.20 -0.81 -6.89
CA ALA A 56 -17.32 -1.00 -5.98
C ALA A 56 -16.99 -0.49 -4.56
N LEU A 57 -17.77 0.48 -4.06
CA LEU A 57 -17.62 1.02 -2.70
C LEU A 57 -18.13 0.10 -1.59
N ARG A 58 -18.93 -0.92 -1.93
CA ARG A 58 -19.56 -1.83 -0.95
C ARG A 58 -18.64 -2.98 -0.51
N MET A 59 -17.34 -2.73 -0.40
CA MET A 59 -16.42 -3.74 0.08
C MET A 59 -16.15 -3.57 1.57
N LYS A 60 -16.06 -4.71 2.27
CA LYS A 60 -15.66 -4.75 3.67
C LYS A 60 -14.44 -5.65 3.83
N VAL A 61 -13.49 -5.23 4.64
CA VAL A 61 -12.38 -6.07 5.11
C VAL A 61 -12.60 -6.27 6.60
N ASP A 62 -12.66 -7.53 7.03
CA ASP A 62 -12.97 -7.93 8.42
C ASP A 62 -14.27 -7.29 8.96
N GLY A 63 -15.29 -7.15 8.11
CA GLY A 63 -16.59 -6.58 8.48
C GLY A 63 -16.64 -5.05 8.56
N ASN A 64 -15.51 -4.37 8.41
CA ASN A 64 -15.40 -2.91 8.45
C ASN A 64 -15.35 -2.30 7.05
N GLY A 65 -15.82 -1.06 6.94
CA GLY A 65 -15.58 -0.24 5.75
C GLY A 65 -14.09 0.06 5.57
N MET A 66 -13.73 0.63 4.42
CA MET A 66 -12.35 0.93 4.08
C MET A 66 -12.17 2.40 3.74
N ASP A 67 -11.02 2.95 4.13
CA ASP A 67 -10.55 4.25 3.67
C ASP A 67 -9.72 4.09 2.39
N ILE A 68 -9.77 5.12 1.53
CA ILE A 68 -8.89 5.22 0.36
C ILE A 68 -7.73 6.14 0.76
N ILE A 69 -6.52 5.57 0.79
CA ILE A 69 -5.29 6.31 1.08
C ILE A 69 -4.48 6.42 -0.20
N VAL A 70 -4.01 7.63 -0.52
CA VAL A 70 -3.09 7.91 -1.62
C VAL A 70 -1.76 8.35 -1.03
N ALA A 71 -0.69 7.64 -1.37
CA ALA A 71 0.66 8.00 -0.98
C ALA A 71 1.48 8.39 -2.22
N ILE A 72 2.12 9.56 -2.15
CA ILE A 72 2.95 10.12 -3.21
C ILE A 72 4.39 10.05 -2.74
N TYR A 73 5.25 9.44 -3.55
CA TYR A 73 6.67 9.31 -3.28
C TYR A 73 7.44 9.87 -4.48
N ASP A 74 8.55 10.54 -4.19
CA ASP A 74 9.53 10.87 -5.21
C ASP A 74 10.54 9.73 -5.32
N ILE A 75 10.98 9.43 -6.54
CA ILE A 75 12.00 8.42 -6.79
C ILE A 75 13.21 9.16 -7.33
N VAL A 76 14.26 9.23 -6.51
CA VAL A 76 15.57 9.67 -6.98
C VAL A 76 16.23 8.46 -7.64
N LEU A 77 16.34 8.49 -8.97
CA LEU A 77 17.17 7.56 -9.71
C LEU A 77 18.58 8.14 -9.73
N GLU A 78 19.53 7.47 -9.08
CA GLU A 78 20.97 7.73 -9.22
C GLU A 78 21.51 7.18 -10.56
#